data_AF-A0A1H6VWR4-F1
#
_entry.id   AF-A0A1H6VWR4-F1
#
_cell.length_a   1.000
_cell.length_b   1.000
_cell.length_c   1.000
_cell.angle_alpha   90.00
_cell.angle_beta   90.00
_cell.angle_gamma   90.00
#
_symmetry.space_group_name_H-M   'P 1'
#
loop_
_entity.id
_entity.type
_entity.pdbx_description
1 polymer ?
#
loop_
_entity_poly.entity_id
_entity_poly.type
_entity_poly.pdbx_seq_one_letter_code
_entity_poly.pdbx_strand_id
1 'polypeptide(L)'
;MNRKVRALLWALMPFVLVEVIQTAASIFMGQWSAALYIYHFHGSTMDEFLNGFQSDDFISYFLDGTYLIYSVVALLVFGIYYSHHFYKKAHRKYNRLEVVDQKLPEPNISFKGYRIPMIIVGVILFVIGMMIVVEYVISALSVLFPVWLAEFMELSDASGLDDMTVTTILYAGIFGPIVEELGFRGISTEYLKRGFGFWWTCIIQAVLFGVMHMNALQGCYAFVIGLGLGYVYLKTGNIIITMILHMVYNLSTSFISYLPWDQVDAMIPSKFMPEVSFVVLVVGLMASYGGSKILAKSKKGVN
;
A
#
# COMPACT_ATOMS: atom_id res chain seq x y z
N MET A 1 -7.55 -28.88 -12.80
CA MET A 1 -7.03 -27.51 -12.97
C MET A 1 -5.54 -27.46 -12.60
N ASN A 2 -4.70 -26.86 -13.44
CA ASN A 2 -3.24 -26.74 -13.22
C ASN A 2 -2.93 -25.97 -11.91
N ARG A 3 -1.90 -26.41 -11.17
CA ARG A 3 -1.44 -25.79 -9.91
C ARG A 3 -1.16 -24.29 -10.05
N LYS A 4 -0.60 -23.84 -11.18
CA LYS A 4 -0.34 -22.42 -11.49
C LYS A 4 -1.62 -21.62 -11.67
N VAL A 5 -2.57 -22.15 -12.45
CA VAL A 5 -3.88 -21.51 -12.68
C VAL A 5 -4.64 -21.37 -11.37
N ARG A 6 -4.67 -22.42 -10.55
CA ARG A 6 -5.28 -22.36 -9.23
C ARG A 6 -4.62 -21.33 -8.33
N ALA A 7 -3.29 -21.24 -8.33
CA ALA A 7 -2.57 -20.24 -7.55
C ALA A 7 -2.94 -18.81 -7.99
N LEU A 8 -3.03 -18.55 -9.29
CA LEU A 8 -3.46 -17.25 -9.82
C LEU A 8 -4.89 -16.90 -9.39
N LEU A 9 -5.84 -17.81 -9.57
CA LEU A 9 -7.25 -17.56 -9.23
C LEU A 9 -7.43 -17.21 -7.76
N TRP A 10 -6.76 -17.92 -6.85
CA TRP A 10 -6.83 -17.61 -5.43
C TRP A 10 -6.06 -16.34 -5.06
N ALA A 11 -5.03 -15.97 -5.82
CA ALA A 11 -4.30 -14.72 -5.60
C ALA A 11 -5.11 -13.47 -5.98
N LEU A 12 -6.18 -13.63 -6.77
CA LEU A 12 -7.12 -12.55 -7.10
C LEU A 12 -8.18 -12.32 -6.01
N MET A 13 -8.28 -13.21 -5.02
CA MET A 13 -9.30 -13.11 -3.97
C MET A 13 -9.32 -11.74 -3.26
N PRO A 14 -8.17 -11.13 -2.90
CA PRO A 14 -8.18 -9.80 -2.28
C PRO A 14 -8.80 -8.71 -3.16
N PHE A 15 -8.66 -8.75 -4.49
CA PHE A 15 -9.30 -7.75 -5.37
C PHE A 15 -10.80 -7.76 -5.23
N VAL A 16 -11.39 -8.95 -5.37
CA VAL A 16 -12.83 -9.09 -5.31
C VAL A 16 -13.35 -8.70 -3.94
N LEU A 17 -12.62 -9.06 -2.87
CA LEU A 17 -13.01 -8.72 -1.52
C LEU A 17 -12.86 -7.23 -1.19
N VAL A 18 -11.80 -6.56 -1.68
CA VAL A 18 -11.65 -5.10 -1.52
C VAL A 18 -12.85 -4.39 -2.16
N GLU A 19 -13.15 -4.71 -3.42
CA GLU A 19 -14.27 -4.10 -4.15
C GLU A 19 -15.61 -4.33 -3.47
N VAL A 20 -15.87 -5.57 -3.01
CA VAL A 20 -17.11 -5.91 -2.31
C VAL A 20 -17.22 -5.18 -0.97
N ILE A 21 -16.16 -5.15 -0.17
CA ILE A 21 -16.18 -4.51 1.16
C ILE A 21 -16.31 -3.00 1.01
N GLN A 22 -15.55 -2.39 0.10
CA GLN A 22 -15.58 -0.95 -0.15
C GLN A 22 -16.95 -0.52 -0.69
N THR A 23 -17.48 -1.22 -1.69
CA THR A 23 -18.83 -0.93 -2.22
C THR A 23 -19.90 -1.07 -1.15
N ALA A 24 -19.84 -2.13 -0.32
CA ALA A 24 -20.79 -2.31 0.77
C ALA A 24 -20.70 -1.19 1.83
N ALA A 25 -19.47 -0.77 2.18
CA ALA A 25 -19.23 0.35 3.10
C ALA A 25 -19.78 1.66 2.53
N SER A 26 -19.54 1.94 1.24
CA SER A 26 -20.06 3.13 0.56
C SER A 26 -21.59 3.13 0.48
N ILE A 27 -22.23 2.01 0.16
CA ILE A 27 -23.70 1.94 0.13
C ILE A 27 -24.28 2.23 1.52
N PHE A 28 -23.71 1.59 2.55
CA PHE A 28 -24.13 1.80 3.93
C PHE A 28 -23.96 3.26 4.35
N MET A 29 -22.77 3.83 4.12
CA MET A 29 -22.48 5.20 4.50
C MET A 29 -23.31 6.21 3.73
N GLY A 30 -23.61 5.97 2.45
CA GLY A 30 -24.46 6.85 1.65
C GLY A 30 -25.89 6.89 2.17
N GLN A 31 -26.44 5.75 2.57
CA GLN A 31 -27.76 5.69 3.21
C GLN A 31 -27.76 6.36 4.58
N TRP A 32 -26.71 6.13 5.37
CA TRP A 32 -26.56 6.67 6.71
C TRP A 32 -26.40 8.20 6.71
N SER A 33 -25.47 8.72 5.89
CA SER A 33 -25.24 10.16 5.76
C SER A 33 -26.49 10.87 5.25
N ALA A 34 -27.17 10.30 4.25
CA ALA A 34 -28.43 10.85 3.74
C ALA A 34 -29.53 10.89 4.81
N ALA A 35 -29.71 9.81 5.58
CA ALA A 35 -30.71 9.77 6.64
C ALA A 35 -30.43 10.80 7.75
N LEU A 36 -29.17 10.94 8.16
CA LEU A 36 -28.76 11.96 9.14
C LEU A 36 -28.96 13.38 8.59
N TYR A 37 -28.58 13.63 7.34
CA TYR A 37 -28.77 14.93 6.70
C TYR A 37 -30.25 15.30 6.64
N ILE A 38 -31.12 14.39 6.20
CA ILE A 38 -32.57 14.60 6.15
C ILE A 38 -33.14 14.87 7.55
N TYR A 39 -32.70 14.13 8.57
CA TYR A 39 -33.17 14.32 9.94
C TYR A 39 -32.80 15.70 10.52
N HIS A 40 -31.64 16.24 10.14
CA HIS A 40 -31.15 17.55 10.61
C HIS A 40 -31.50 18.71 9.67
N PHE A 41 -32.12 18.45 8.52
CA PHE A 41 -32.47 19.50 7.58
C PHE A 41 -33.66 20.33 8.07
N HIS A 42 -33.43 21.64 8.21
CA HIS A 42 -34.45 22.63 8.61
C HIS A 42 -34.68 23.72 7.54
N GLY A 43 -34.13 23.53 6.34
CA GLY A 43 -34.36 24.44 5.23
C GLY A 43 -35.79 24.36 4.70
N SER A 44 -36.15 25.33 3.87
CA SER A 44 -37.52 25.52 3.39
C SER A 44 -37.71 25.26 1.89
N THR A 45 -36.61 25.14 1.14
CA THR A 45 -36.64 24.95 -0.32
C THR A 45 -35.92 23.67 -0.75
N MET A 46 -36.29 23.16 -1.92
CA MET A 46 -35.59 22.02 -2.54
C MET A 46 -34.15 22.40 -2.90
N ASP A 47 -33.90 23.64 -3.31
CA ASP A 47 -32.56 24.11 -3.66
C ASP A 47 -31.63 24.13 -2.44
N GLU A 48 -32.12 24.58 -1.28
CA GLU A 48 -31.38 24.49 -0.01
C GLU A 48 -31.04 23.04 0.36
N PHE A 49 -31.99 22.11 0.15
CA PHE A 49 -31.77 20.69 0.40
C PHE A 49 -30.70 20.11 -0.53
N LEU A 50 -30.81 20.36 -1.85
CA LEU A 50 -29.87 19.82 -2.83
C LEU A 50 -28.46 20.39 -2.65
N ASN A 51 -28.35 21.70 -2.39
CA ASN A 51 -27.06 22.35 -2.15
C ASN A 51 -26.37 21.80 -0.90
N GLY A 52 -27.11 21.56 0.19
CA GLY A 52 -26.52 20.94 1.38
C GLY A 52 -26.16 19.47 1.19
N PHE A 53 -26.93 18.72 0.39
CA PHE A 53 -26.61 17.33 0.05
C PHE A 53 -25.35 17.21 -0.83
N GLN A 54 -25.00 18.25 -1.58
CA GLN A 54 -23.79 18.34 -2.41
C GLN A 54 -22.66 19.12 -1.74
N SER A 55 -22.83 19.49 -0.46
CA SER A 55 -21.82 20.27 0.26
C SER A 55 -20.58 19.43 0.58
N ASP A 56 -19.43 20.11 0.69
CA ASP A 56 -18.17 19.50 1.07
C ASP A 56 -18.26 18.81 2.44
N ASP A 57 -19.03 19.35 3.37
CA ASP A 57 -19.27 18.75 4.70
C ASP A 57 -19.98 17.40 4.58
N PHE A 58 -21.02 17.31 3.75
CA PHE A 58 -21.74 16.06 3.52
C PHE A 58 -20.84 15.02 2.84
N ILE A 59 -20.14 15.44 1.78
CA ILE A 59 -19.25 14.57 1.01
C ILE A 59 -18.10 14.05 1.89
N SER A 60 -17.46 14.94 2.66
CA SER A 60 -16.37 14.57 3.57
C SER A 60 -16.83 13.61 4.65
N TYR A 61 -18.00 13.86 5.27
CA TYR A 61 -18.57 12.94 6.27
C TYR A 61 -18.86 11.55 5.68
N PHE A 62 -19.39 11.50 4.46
CA PHE A 62 -19.64 10.26 3.73
C PHE A 62 -18.34 9.50 3.42
N LEU A 63 -17.32 10.19 2.90
CA LEU A 63 -16.02 9.59 2.55
C LEU A 63 -15.28 9.08 3.79
N ASP A 64 -15.17 9.91 4.83
CA ASP A 64 -14.48 9.56 6.07
C ASP A 64 -15.09 8.31 6.74
N GLY A 65 -16.42 8.29 6.84
CA GLY A 65 -17.12 7.11 7.37
C GLY A 65 -16.93 5.89 6.48
N THR A 66 -16.90 6.06 5.16
CA THR A 66 -16.67 4.96 4.20
C THR A 66 -15.29 4.36 4.42
N TYR A 67 -14.24 5.19 4.47
CA TYR A 67 -12.86 4.76 4.68
C TYR A 67 -12.67 4.04 6.01
N LEU A 68 -13.28 4.55 7.09
CA LEU A 68 -13.17 3.92 8.40
C LEU A 68 -13.88 2.56 8.44
N ILE A 69 -15.12 2.48 7.94
CA ILE A 69 -15.87 1.22 7.91
C ILE A 69 -15.18 0.18 7.03
N TYR A 70 -14.77 0.57 5.82
CA TYR A 70 -14.00 -0.28 4.92
C TYR A 70 -12.74 -0.81 5.63
N SER A 71 -11.95 0.07 6.23
CA SER A 71 -10.71 -0.31 6.90
C SER A 71 -10.93 -1.33 8.01
N VAL A 72 -11.89 -1.09 8.90
CA VAL A 72 -12.17 -2.00 10.02
C VAL A 72 -12.63 -3.35 9.51
N VAL A 73 -13.57 -3.38 8.56
CA VAL A 73 -14.10 -4.64 8.02
C VAL A 73 -13.01 -5.40 7.25
N ALA A 74 -12.24 -4.72 6.40
CA ALA A 74 -11.16 -5.33 5.63
C ALA A 74 -10.04 -5.89 6.52
N LEU A 75 -9.64 -5.16 7.58
CA LEU A 75 -8.68 -5.63 8.58
C LEU A 75 -9.16 -6.91 9.26
N LEU A 76 -10.43 -6.97 9.66
CA LEU A 76 -11.01 -8.16 10.27
C LEU A 76 -11.04 -9.33 9.28
N VAL A 77 -11.56 -9.11 8.07
CA VAL A 77 -11.68 -10.16 7.05
C VAL A 77 -10.31 -10.70 6.66
N PHE A 78 -9.39 -9.85 6.23
CA PHE A 78 -8.06 -10.29 5.79
C PHE A 78 -7.19 -10.76 6.95
N GLY A 79 -7.25 -10.10 8.11
CA GLY A 79 -6.50 -10.48 9.30
C GLY A 79 -6.90 -11.87 9.82
N ILE A 80 -8.21 -12.14 9.95
CA ILE A 80 -8.72 -13.45 10.36
C ILE A 80 -8.35 -14.50 9.30
N TYR A 81 -8.56 -14.20 8.03
CA TYR A 81 -8.26 -15.13 6.93
C TYR A 81 -6.77 -15.52 6.91
N TYR A 82 -5.88 -14.53 6.93
CA TYR A 82 -4.43 -14.71 6.94
C TYR A 82 -3.97 -15.51 8.17
N SER A 83 -4.47 -15.12 9.35
CA SER A 83 -4.15 -15.79 10.61
C SER A 83 -4.53 -17.27 10.58
N HIS A 84 -5.73 -17.61 10.12
CA HIS A 84 -6.24 -18.98 10.13
C HIS A 84 -5.59 -19.86 9.04
N HIS A 85 -5.52 -19.38 7.80
CA HIS A 85 -5.15 -20.20 6.65
C HIS A 85 -3.65 -20.33 6.42
N PHE A 86 -2.89 -19.30 6.79
CA PHE A 86 -1.46 -19.24 6.52
C PHE A 86 -0.65 -19.27 7.82
N TYR A 87 -0.79 -18.26 8.68
CA TYR A 87 0.08 -18.12 9.86
C TYR A 87 -0.07 -19.28 10.86
N LYS A 88 -1.27 -19.54 11.39
CA LYS A 88 -1.48 -20.62 12.38
C LYS A 88 -1.14 -21.99 11.80
N LYS A 89 -1.39 -22.21 10.51
CA LYS A 89 -1.08 -23.47 9.83
C LYS A 89 0.43 -23.69 9.71
N ALA A 90 1.17 -22.68 9.25
CA ALA A 90 2.62 -22.71 9.17
C ALA A 90 3.25 -22.88 10.57
N HIS A 91 2.73 -22.16 11.57
CA HIS A 91 3.24 -22.24 12.94
C HIS A 91 3.01 -23.62 13.58
N ARG A 92 1.85 -24.25 13.35
CA ARG A 92 1.59 -25.64 13.79
C ARG A 92 2.58 -26.62 13.16
N LYS A 93 2.90 -26.43 11.88
CA LYS A 93 3.86 -27.28 11.15
C LYS A 93 5.27 -27.14 11.71
N TYR A 94 5.71 -25.91 11.95
CA TYR A 94 6.98 -25.60 12.60
C TYR A 94 7.10 -26.25 13.98
N ASN A 95 6.06 -26.17 14.82
CA ASN A 95 6.05 -26.78 16.16
C ASN A 95 6.05 -28.32 16.11
N ARG A 96 5.65 -28.93 14.99
CA ARG A 96 5.71 -30.39 14.78
C ARG A 96 7.03 -30.86 14.16
N LEU A 97 7.98 -29.95 13.93
CA LEU A 97 9.28 -30.22 13.28
C LEU A 97 9.12 -30.91 11.90
N GLU A 98 7.99 -30.72 11.23
CA GLU A 98 7.80 -31.25 9.89
C GLU A 98 8.71 -30.48 8.92
N VAL A 99 9.66 -31.18 8.30
CA VAL A 99 10.52 -30.59 7.26
C VAL A 99 9.64 -30.13 6.11
N VAL A 100 9.58 -28.81 5.90
CA VAL A 100 8.94 -28.23 4.72
C VAL A 100 10.02 -28.06 3.67
N ASP A 101 9.92 -28.83 2.58
CA ASP A 101 10.70 -28.58 1.37
C ASP A 101 10.13 -27.34 0.64
N GLN A 102 10.16 -26.18 1.32
CA GLN A 102 9.75 -24.90 0.76
C GLN A 102 10.98 -24.08 0.42
N LYS A 103 11.09 -23.72 -0.86
CA LYS A 103 12.14 -22.81 -1.36
C LYS A 103 11.98 -21.36 -0.86
N LEU A 104 10.84 -21.00 -0.29
CA LEU A 104 10.50 -19.64 0.13
C LEU A 104 10.11 -19.61 1.62
N PRO A 105 10.41 -18.53 2.37
CA PRO A 105 10.15 -18.46 3.80
C PRO A 105 8.68 -18.67 4.16
N GLU A 106 8.43 -19.32 5.30
CA GLU A 106 7.09 -19.45 5.88
C GLU A 106 6.58 -18.11 6.46
N PRO A 107 5.25 -17.87 6.47
CA PRO A 107 4.63 -16.66 7.03
C PRO A 107 4.95 -16.44 8.51
N ASN A 108 5.26 -15.20 8.88
CA ASN A 108 5.57 -14.79 10.25
C ASN A 108 4.98 -13.40 10.56
N ILE A 109 4.61 -13.19 11.82
CA ILE A 109 4.06 -11.92 12.35
C ILE A 109 4.85 -11.41 13.57
N SER A 110 5.96 -12.05 13.94
CA SER A 110 6.75 -11.74 15.13
C SER A 110 8.19 -11.39 14.75
N PHE A 111 8.76 -10.44 15.48
CA PHE A 111 10.20 -10.14 15.39
C PHE A 111 11.10 -11.14 16.12
N LYS A 112 10.53 -12.17 16.76
CA LYS A 112 11.34 -13.25 17.35
C LYS A 112 12.17 -13.92 16.27
N GLY A 113 13.49 -13.94 16.47
CA GLY A 113 14.45 -14.44 15.49
C GLY A 113 14.95 -13.41 14.47
N TYR A 114 14.63 -12.12 14.64
CA TYR A 114 15.16 -11.03 13.81
C TYR A 114 16.10 -10.11 14.60
N ARG A 115 16.96 -9.39 13.88
CA ARG A 115 17.88 -8.37 14.42
C ARG A 115 17.24 -6.99 14.25
N ILE A 116 16.62 -6.48 15.32
CA ILE A 116 15.88 -5.20 15.29
C ILE A 116 16.71 -4.02 14.74
N PRO A 117 17.99 -3.81 15.10
CA PRO A 117 18.77 -2.70 14.54
C PRO A 117 18.89 -2.76 13.02
N MET A 118 19.01 -3.96 12.45
CA MET A 118 19.03 -4.13 11.00
C MET A 118 17.68 -3.83 10.37
N ILE A 119 16.58 -4.15 11.05
CA ILE A 119 15.23 -3.77 10.58
C ILE A 119 15.11 -2.25 10.51
N ILE A 120 15.49 -1.53 11.57
CA ILE A 120 15.40 -0.06 11.63
C ILE A 120 16.22 0.57 10.49
N VAL A 121 17.51 0.22 10.40
CA VAL A 121 18.39 0.76 9.33
C VAL A 121 17.88 0.38 7.95
N GLY A 122 17.43 -0.86 7.79
CA GLY A 122 16.89 -1.35 6.54
C GLY A 122 15.61 -0.64 6.11
N VAL A 123 14.72 -0.32 7.05
CA VAL A 123 13.49 0.46 6.82
C VAL A 123 13.84 1.87 6.36
N ILE A 124 14.72 2.58 7.08
CA ILE A 124 15.10 3.95 6.75
C ILE A 124 15.71 4.02 5.35
N LEU A 125 16.70 3.17 5.06
CA LEU A 125 17.37 3.17 3.75
C LEU A 125 16.42 2.76 2.62
N PHE A 126 15.57 1.77 2.87
CA PHE A 126 14.59 1.33 1.87
C PHE A 126 13.59 2.45 1.56
N VAL A 127 12.99 3.06 2.58
CA VAL A 127 11.97 4.10 2.39
C VAL A 127 12.56 5.31 1.68
N ILE A 128 13.69 5.86 2.16
CA ILE A 128 14.35 7.00 1.51
C ILE A 128 14.69 6.67 0.05
N GLY A 129 15.27 5.49 -0.18
CA GLY A 129 15.62 5.06 -1.54
C GLY A 129 14.41 4.91 -2.45
N MET A 130 13.34 4.31 -1.95
CA MET A 130 12.10 4.11 -2.73
C MET A 130 11.35 5.41 -2.97
N MET A 131 11.36 6.37 -2.05
CA MET A 131 10.77 7.70 -2.26
C MET A 131 11.43 8.39 -3.45
N ILE A 132 12.77 8.36 -3.51
CA ILE A 132 13.51 8.90 -4.65
C ILE A 132 13.15 8.12 -5.93
N VAL A 133 13.20 6.79 -5.91
CA VAL A 133 12.93 5.99 -7.11
C VAL A 133 11.52 6.24 -7.65
N VAL A 134 10.52 6.30 -6.76
CA VAL A 134 9.12 6.52 -7.13
C VAL A 134 8.91 7.92 -7.66
N GLU A 135 9.49 8.94 -7.03
CA GLU A 135 9.40 10.32 -7.50
C GLU A 135 9.89 10.45 -8.95
N TYR A 136 11.01 9.79 -9.29
CA TYR A 136 11.53 9.79 -10.64
C TYR A 136 10.62 9.04 -11.63
N VAL A 137 9.98 7.96 -11.18
CA VAL A 137 8.99 7.23 -11.99
C VAL A 137 7.77 8.12 -12.24
N ILE A 138 7.25 8.79 -11.21
CA ILE A 138 6.12 9.73 -11.33
C ILE A 138 6.50 10.86 -12.29
N SER A 139 7.63 11.52 -12.06
CA SER A 139 8.12 12.63 -12.91
C SER A 139 8.26 12.21 -14.38
N ALA A 140 8.90 11.07 -14.65
CA ALA A 140 9.06 10.57 -16.01
C ALA A 140 7.71 10.24 -16.67
N LEU A 141 6.80 9.57 -15.96
CA LEU A 141 5.49 9.21 -16.48
C LEU A 141 4.59 10.43 -16.69
N SER A 142 4.66 11.43 -15.81
CA SER A 142 3.92 12.69 -15.94
C SER A 142 4.31 13.46 -17.20
N VAL A 143 5.60 13.45 -17.58
CA VAL A 143 6.08 14.07 -18.82
C VAL A 143 5.66 13.26 -20.05
N LEU A 144 5.76 11.93 -19.98
CA LEU A 144 5.45 11.04 -21.11
C LEU A 144 3.94 10.88 -21.36
N PHE A 145 3.13 10.92 -20.30
CA PHE A 145 1.70 10.65 -20.30
C PHE A 145 0.94 11.69 -19.44
N PRO A 146 0.88 12.96 -19.88
CA PRO A 146 0.27 14.04 -19.10
C PRO A 146 -1.22 13.83 -18.82
N VAL A 147 -1.92 13.05 -19.66
CA VAL A 147 -3.33 12.66 -19.42
C VAL A 147 -3.46 11.82 -18.15
N TRP A 148 -2.52 10.89 -17.89
CA TRP A 148 -2.56 10.07 -16.68
C TRP A 148 -2.33 10.89 -15.42
N LEU A 149 -1.53 11.97 -15.51
CA LEU A 149 -1.36 12.92 -14.42
C LEU A 149 -2.67 13.68 -14.14
N ALA A 150 -3.34 14.18 -15.18
CA ALA A 150 -4.62 14.88 -15.01
C ALA A 150 -5.67 13.98 -14.35
N GLU A 151 -5.82 12.74 -14.83
CA GLU A 151 -6.72 11.74 -14.23
C GLU A 151 -6.36 11.41 -12.77
N PHE A 152 -5.06 11.34 -12.46
CA PHE A 152 -4.59 11.13 -11.09
C PHE A 152 -4.96 12.31 -10.19
N MET A 153 -4.72 13.55 -10.63
CA MET A 153 -5.03 14.75 -9.86
C MET A 153 -6.54 14.88 -9.60
N GLU A 154 -7.38 14.59 -10.59
CA GLU A 154 -8.84 14.61 -10.44
C GLU A 154 -9.33 13.57 -9.41
N LEU A 155 -8.78 12.35 -9.46
CA LEU A 155 -9.10 11.30 -8.48
C LEU A 155 -8.58 11.61 -7.08
N SER A 156 -7.40 12.24 -6.98
CA SER A 156 -6.81 12.65 -5.70
C SER A 156 -7.70 13.69 -5.00
N ASP A 157 -8.09 14.73 -5.74
CA ASP A 157 -8.99 15.79 -5.25
C ASP A 157 -10.36 15.22 -4.83
N ALA A 158 -10.95 14.37 -5.68
CA ALA A 158 -12.24 13.74 -5.41
C ALA A 158 -12.20 12.74 -4.23
N SER A 159 -11.02 12.26 -3.82
CA SER A 159 -10.89 11.33 -2.70
C SER A 159 -10.98 12.00 -1.33
N GLY A 160 -10.79 13.33 -1.26
CA GLY A 160 -10.73 14.05 0.02
C GLY A 160 -9.53 13.66 0.89
N LEU A 161 -8.52 12.98 0.33
CA LEU A 161 -7.31 12.53 1.03
C LEU A 161 -6.09 13.43 0.78
N ASP A 162 -6.26 14.53 0.03
CA ASP A 162 -5.18 15.46 -0.30
C ASP A 162 -4.73 16.29 0.90
N ASP A 163 -5.64 16.55 1.84
CA ASP A 163 -5.35 17.26 3.07
C ASP A 163 -4.87 16.33 4.19
N MET A 164 -3.96 16.84 5.03
CA MET A 164 -3.42 16.16 6.20
C MET A 164 -4.41 16.16 7.36
N THR A 165 -5.55 15.53 7.15
CA THR A 165 -6.57 15.31 8.17
C THR A 165 -6.23 14.11 9.04
N VAL A 166 -6.88 14.01 10.21
CA VAL A 166 -6.79 12.82 11.05
C VAL A 166 -7.24 11.58 10.28
N THR A 167 -8.28 11.70 9.45
CA THR A 167 -8.78 10.61 8.62
C THR A 167 -7.75 10.17 7.60
N THR A 168 -7.12 11.09 6.88
CA THR A 168 -6.05 10.77 5.90
C THR A 168 -4.89 10.04 6.56
N ILE A 169 -4.43 10.50 7.72
CA ILE A 169 -3.33 9.86 8.45
C ILE A 169 -3.71 8.44 8.90
N LEU A 170 -4.91 8.26 9.47
CA LEU A 170 -5.37 6.96 9.94
C LEU A 170 -5.65 6.00 8.78
N TYR A 171 -6.29 6.46 7.72
CA TYR A 171 -6.65 5.65 6.58
C TYR A 171 -5.46 5.44 5.64
N ALA A 172 -5.05 6.45 4.89
CA ALA A 172 -4.03 6.35 3.86
C ALA A 172 -2.62 6.09 4.45
N GLY A 173 -2.35 6.58 5.66
CA GLY A 173 -1.06 6.40 6.33
C GLY A 173 -0.90 5.09 7.10
N ILE A 174 -1.98 4.53 7.67
CA ILE A 174 -1.89 3.41 8.61
C ILE A 174 -2.76 2.22 8.19
N PHE A 175 -4.09 2.36 8.21
CA PHE A 175 -4.99 1.22 8.02
C PHE A 175 -4.99 0.69 6.58
N GLY A 176 -4.98 1.58 5.58
CA GLY A 176 -4.85 1.24 4.16
C GLY A 176 -3.61 0.36 3.90
N PRO A 177 -2.40 0.84 4.25
CA PRO A 177 -1.18 0.03 4.14
C PRO A 177 -1.27 -1.34 4.84
N ILE A 178 -1.87 -1.43 6.03
CA ILE A 178 -2.02 -2.72 6.73
C ILE A 178 -2.97 -3.65 5.97
N VAL A 179 -4.13 -3.15 5.52
CA VAL A 179 -5.11 -3.91 4.73
C VAL A 179 -4.50 -4.40 3.43
N GLU A 180 -3.81 -3.52 2.72
CA GLU A 180 -3.14 -3.84 1.46
C GLU A 180 -2.04 -4.88 1.66
N GLU A 181 -1.20 -4.74 2.69
CA GLU A 181 -0.19 -5.76 2.99
C GLU A 181 -0.80 -7.12 3.35
N LEU A 182 -1.89 -7.15 4.12
CA LEU A 182 -2.62 -8.39 4.40
C LEU A 182 -3.19 -9.04 3.13
N GLY A 183 -3.79 -8.23 2.24
CA GLY A 183 -4.31 -8.70 0.96
C GLY A 183 -3.20 -9.23 0.06
N PHE A 184 -2.23 -8.40 -0.29
CA PHE A 184 -1.27 -8.69 -1.34
C PHE A 184 -0.07 -9.54 -0.86
N ARG A 185 0.53 -9.22 0.28
CA ARG A 185 1.67 -9.99 0.82
C ARG A 185 1.18 -11.15 1.67
N GLY A 186 0.12 -10.95 2.45
CA GLY A 186 -0.45 -12.00 3.28
C GLY A 186 -1.19 -13.09 2.50
N ILE A 187 -2.06 -12.72 1.55
CA ILE A 187 -2.95 -13.67 0.87
C ILE A 187 -2.46 -13.96 -0.56
N SER A 188 -2.37 -12.95 -1.43
CA SER A 188 -2.03 -13.15 -2.84
C SER A 188 -0.68 -13.81 -3.00
N THR A 189 0.34 -13.30 -2.32
CA THR A 189 1.70 -13.84 -2.36
C THR A 189 1.74 -15.28 -1.85
N GLU A 190 1.06 -15.61 -0.74
CA GLU A 190 1.03 -16.97 -0.20
C GLU A 190 0.33 -17.99 -1.11
N TYR A 191 -0.64 -17.55 -1.90
CA TYR A 191 -1.20 -18.39 -2.97
C TYR A 191 -0.24 -18.52 -4.15
N LEU A 192 0.37 -17.44 -4.61
CA LEU A 192 1.33 -17.44 -5.74
C LEU A 192 2.56 -18.31 -5.46
N LYS A 193 3.09 -18.30 -4.23
CA LYS A 193 4.19 -19.20 -3.78
C LYS A 193 3.90 -20.67 -4.01
N ARG A 194 2.61 -21.06 -4.07
CA ARG A 194 2.22 -22.44 -4.34
C ARG A 194 2.36 -22.79 -5.82
N GLY A 195 2.34 -21.86 -6.75
CA GLY A 195 2.41 -22.12 -8.20
C GLY A 195 3.70 -21.64 -8.86
N PHE A 196 4.37 -20.65 -8.27
CA PHE A 196 5.43 -19.87 -8.92
C PHE A 196 6.70 -19.81 -8.05
N GLY A 197 7.83 -19.56 -8.70
CA GLY A 197 9.09 -19.28 -8.02
C GLY A 197 9.16 -17.85 -7.49
N PHE A 198 10.29 -17.49 -6.88
CA PHE A 198 10.54 -16.18 -6.26
C PHE A 198 10.17 -15.00 -7.17
N TRP A 199 10.79 -14.92 -8.35
CA TRP A 199 10.64 -13.75 -9.24
C TRP A 199 9.24 -13.61 -9.81
N TRP A 200 8.65 -14.70 -10.30
CA TRP A 200 7.29 -14.68 -10.82
C TRP A 200 6.25 -14.36 -9.73
N THR A 201 6.45 -14.87 -8.51
CA THR A 201 5.61 -14.49 -7.38
C THR A 201 5.69 -12.99 -7.10
N CYS A 202 6.91 -12.43 -7.06
CA CYS A 202 7.14 -11.01 -6.81
C CYS A 202 6.51 -10.12 -7.90
N ILE A 203 6.74 -10.46 -9.16
CA ILE A 203 6.25 -9.66 -10.30
C ILE A 203 4.73 -9.72 -10.37
N ILE A 204 4.14 -10.91 -10.32
CA ILE A 204 2.67 -11.05 -10.42
C ILE A 204 2.00 -10.34 -9.26
N GLN A 205 2.49 -10.50 -8.02
CA GLN A 205 1.89 -9.79 -6.88
C GLN A 205 2.00 -8.27 -7.05
N ALA A 206 3.13 -7.76 -7.55
CA ALA A 206 3.32 -6.32 -7.75
C ALA A 206 2.40 -5.78 -8.85
N VAL A 207 2.24 -6.52 -9.95
CA VAL A 207 1.27 -6.15 -11.01
C VAL A 207 -0.13 -6.09 -10.43
N LEU A 208 -0.48 -7.09 -9.63
CA LEU A 208 -1.76 -7.14 -8.97
C LEU A 208 -1.97 -5.91 -8.06
N PHE A 209 -0.98 -5.60 -7.22
CA PHE A 209 -1.02 -4.42 -6.36
C PHE A 209 -1.18 -3.12 -7.16
N GLY A 210 -0.45 -2.94 -8.26
CA GLY A 210 -0.59 -1.77 -9.12
C GLY A 210 -1.96 -1.65 -9.77
N VAL A 211 -2.48 -2.73 -10.35
CA VAL A 211 -3.80 -2.74 -11.03
C VAL A 211 -4.95 -2.40 -10.07
N MET A 212 -4.84 -2.75 -8.79
CA MET A 212 -5.87 -2.45 -7.79
C MET A 212 -6.11 -0.95 -7.60
N HIS A 213 -5.17 -0.09 -7.98
CA HIS A 213 -5.33 1.36 -7.82
C HIS A 213 -6.23 1.98 -8.90
N MET A 214 -6.57 1.23 -9.96
CA MET A 214 -7.50 1.66 -11.01
C MET A 214 -7.17 3.01 -11.71
N ASN A 215 -5.94 3.48 -11.54
CA ASN A 215 -5.38 4.66 -12.22
C ASN A 215 -4.01 4.27 -12.78
N ALA A 216 -3.69 4.72 -13.99
CA ALA A 216 -2.48 4.28 -14.70
C ALA A 216 -1.20 4.81 -14.05
N LEU A 217 -1.13 6.11 -13.73
CA LEU A 217 0.03 6.72 -13.08
C LEU A 217 0.27 6.08 -11.71
N GLN A 218 -0.78 6.01 -10.89
CA GLN A 218 -0.75 5.39 -9.58
C GLN A 218 -0.39 3.92 -9.62
N GLY A 219 -1.01 3.17 -10.52
CA GLY A 219 -0.72 1.75 -10.71
C GLY A 219 0.72 1.48 -11.10
N CYS A 220 1.34 2.34 -11.92
CA CYS A 220 2.74 2.22 -12.30
C CYS A 220 3.70 2.42 -11.12
N TYR A 221 3.55 3.49 -10.33
CA TYR A 221 4.44 3.67 -9.18
C TYR A 221 4.14 2.69 -8.04
N ALA A 222 2.87 2.32 -7.85
CA ALA A 222 2.47 1.28 -6.90
C ALA A 222 3.07 -0.07 -7.29
N PHE A 223 3.14 -0.41 -8.59
CA PHE A 223 3.86 -1.59 -9.06
C PHE A 223 5.34 -1.58 -8.64
N VAL A 224 6.03 -0.44 -8.76
CA VAL A 224 7.45 -0.31 -8.39
C VAL A 224 7.68 -0.52 -6.90
N ILE A 225 6.89 0.13 -6.04
CA ILE A 225 6.89 -0.13 -4.58
C ILE A 225 6.48 -1.57 -4.30
N GLY A 226 5.51 -2.07 -5.07
CA GLY A 226 5.02 -3.44 -5.13
C GLY A 226 6.14 -4.47 -5.20
N LEU A 227 7.07 -4.27 -6.12
CA LEU A 227 8.25 -5.12 -6.30
C LEU A 227 9.17 -5.09 -5.08
N GLY A 228 9.44 -3.90 -4.53
CA GLY A 228 10.31 -3.73 -3.37
C GLY A 228 9.76 -4.42 -2.11
N LEU A 229 8.51 -4.12 -1.76
CA LEU A 229 7.82 -4.75 -0.63
C LEU A 229 7.66 -6.27 -0.83
N GLY A 230 7.29 -6.70 -2.04
CA GLY A 230 7.18 -8.12 -2.39
C GLY A 230 8.52 -8.86 -2.25
N TYR A 231 9.62 -8.26 -2.69
CA TYR A 231 10.97 -8.80 -2.50
C TYR A 231 11.31 -8.95 -1.01
N VAL A 232 11.06 -7.91 -0.21
CA VAL A 232 11.32 -7.95 1.25
C VAL A 232 10.50 -9.04 1.92
N TYR A 233 9.22 -9.16 1.59
CA TYR A 233 8.36 -10.22 2.13
C TYR A 233 8.88 -11.61 1.73
N LEU A 234 9.20 -11.84 0.46
CA LEU A 234 9.69 -13.14 -0.02
C LEU A 234 11.07 -13.52 0.53
N LYS A 235 11.85 -12.57 1.07
CA LYS A 235 13.12 -12.84 1.75
C LYS A 235 12.98 -13.03 3.25
N THR A 236 12.10 -12.27 3.89
CA THR A 236 11.94 -12.29 5.35
C THR A 236 10.88 -13.29 5.80
N GLY A 237 9.79 -13.40 5.05
CA GLY A 237 8.55 -14.08 5.45
C GLY A 237 7.74 -13.29 6.48
N ASN A 238 8.15 -12.08 6.85
CA ASN A 238 7.53 -11.31 7.92
C ASN A 238 6.70 -10.16 7.37
N ILE A 239 5.38 -10.27 7.53
CA ILE A 239 4.43 -9.28 7.03
C ILE A 239 4.46 -7.97 7.82
N ILE A 240 4.85 -8.01 9.11
CA ILE A 240 4.93 -6.80 9.94
C ILE A 240 6.06 -5.89 9.43
N ILE A 241 7.15 -6.46 8.91
CA ILE A 241 8.22 -5.66 8.30
C ILE A 241 7.68 -4.89 7.09
N THR A 242 6.90 -5.52 6.22
CA THR A 242 6.36 -4.83 5.03
C THR A 242 5.24 -3.86 5.36
N MET A 243 4.41 -4.15 6.38
CA MET A 243 3.46 -3.18 6.94
C MET A 243 4.16 -1.91 7.42
N ILE A 244 5.23 -2.05 8.22
CA ILE A 244 5.99 -0.90 8.71
C ILE A 244 6.63 -0.13 7.55
N LEU A 245 7.24 -0.82 6.59
CA LEU A 245 7.82 -0.17 5.41
C LEU A 245 6.77 0.66 4.66
N HIS A 246 5.59 0.09 4.43
CA HIS A 246 4.53 0.73 3.67
C HIS A 246 3.93 1.92 4.43
N MET A 247 3.62 1.77 5.72
CA MET A 247 3.14 2.88 6.55
C MET A 247 4.16 4.01 6.63
N VAL A 248 5.44 3.71 6.86
CA VAL A 248 6.49 4.73 6.92
C VAL A 248 6.65 5.41 5.56
N TYR A 249 6.56 4.68 4.45
CA TYR A 249 6.58 5.25 3.10
C TYR A 249 5.41 6.22 2.88
N ASN A 250 4.16 5.80 3.13
CA ASN A 250 2.98 6.65 2.95
C ASN A 250 3.01 7.87 3.86
N LEU A 251 3.26 7.69 5.15
CA LEU A 251 3.35 8.82 6.09
C LEU A 251 4.47 9.80 5.73
N SER A 252 5.63 9.31 5.27
CA SER A 252 6.75 10.18 4.89
C SER A 252 6.46 10.95 3.61
N THR A 253 5.82 10.32 2.62
CA THR A 253 5.45 10.98 1.35
C THR A 253 4.35 12.02 1.57
N SER A 254 3.33 11.71 2.36
CA SER A 254 2.30 12.69 2.76
C SER A 254 2.87 13.84 3.58
N PHE A 255 3.89 13.63 4.41
CA PHE A 255 4.52 14.73 5.15
C PHE A 255 5.39 15.60 4.24
N ILE A 256 6.08 14.98 3.28
CA ILE A 256 6.97 15.67 2.34
C ILE A 256 6.21 16.65 1.44
N SER A 257 4.97 16.35 1.04
CA SER A 257 4.19 17.26 0.20
C SER A 257 3.92 18.63 0.84
N TYR A 258 4.05 18.78 2.16
CA TYR A 258 3.89 20.05 2.87
C TYR A 258 5.20 20.82 3.10
N LEU A 259 6.35 20.30 2.67
CA LEU A 259 7.60 21.03 2.75
C LEU A 259 7.66 22.15 1.69
N PRO A 260 8.30 23.29 1.97
CA PRO A 260 8.42 24.41 1.03
C PRO A 260 9.46 24.10 -0.07
N TRP A 261 9.07 23.27 -1.04
CA TRP A 261 9.93 22.84 -2.15
C TRP A 261 10.40 23.99 -3.04
N ASP A 262 9.59 25.05 -3.14
CA ASP A 262 9.95 26.29 -3.83
C ASP A 262 11.24 26.92 -3.29
N GLN A 263 11.46 26.84 -1.98
CA GLN A 263 12.68 27.33 -1.34
C GLN A 263 13.87 26.41 -1.59
N VAL A 264 13.64 25.10 -1.71
CA VAL A 264 14.69 24.10 -1.98
C VAL A 264 15.16 24.21 -3.43
N ASP A 265 14.23 24.33 -4.38
CA ASP A 265 14.53 24.46 -5.80
C ASP A 265 15.31 25.75 -6.11
N ALA A 266 15.00 26.84 -5.40
CA ALA A 266 15.73 28.10 -5.51
C ALA A 266 17.21 28.01 -5.07
N MET A 267 17.58 27.00 -4.27
CA MET A 267 18.96 26.81 -3.79
C MET A 267 19.86 26.11 -4.80
N ILE A 268 19.32 25.44 -5.83
CA ILE A 268 20.12 24.67 -6.80
C ILE A 268 20.03 25.32 -8.19
N PRO A 269 21.15 25.82 -8.75
CA PRO A 269 21.13 26.40 -10.09
C PRO A 269 20.65 25.40 -11.15
N SER A 270 19.67 25.82 -11.96
CA SER A 270 18.98 24.98 -12.95
C SER A 270 19.91 24.23 -13.91
N LYS A 271 21.07 24.81 -14.23
CA LYS A 271 22.09 24.22 -15.12
C LYS A 271 22.74 22.93 -14.60
N PHE A 272 22.69 22.67 -13.29
CA PHE A 272 23.24 21.45 -12.68
C PHE A 272 22.16 20.40 -12.38
N MET A 273 20.89 20.71 -12.67
CA MET A 273 19.77 19.83 -12.31
C MET A 273 19.83 18.46 -12.97
N PRO A 274 20.21 18.29 -14.26
CA PRO A 274 20.25 16.97 -14.86
C PRO A 274 21.27 16.03 -14.21
N GLU A 275 22.49 16.51 -13.96
CA GLU A 275 23.56 15.71 -13.35
C GLU A 275 23.26 15.39 -11.89
N VAL A 276 22.79 16.39 -11.13
CA VAL A 276 22.35 16.21 -9.74
C VAL A 276 21.22 15.19 -9.69
N SER A 277 20.26 15.30 -10.61
CA SER A 277 19.10 14.42 -10.69
C SER A 277 19.51 12.95 -10.97
N PHE A 278 20.40 12.72 -11.94
CA PHE A 278 20.90 11.38 -12.20
C PHE A 278 21.64 10.77 -11.00
N VAL A 279 22.49 11.54 -10.33
CA VAL A 279 23.21 11.08 -9.13
C VAL A 279 22.23 10.75 -8.00
N VAL A 280 21.22 11.59 -7.77
CA VAL A 280 20.17 11.35 -6.77
C VAL A 280 19.40 10.06 -7.06
N LEU A 281 19.02 9.81 -8.31
CA LEU A 281 18.37 8.55 -8.70
C LEU A 281 19.26 7.34 -8.41
N VAL A 282 20.55 7.40 -8.76
CA VAL A 282 21.50 6.30 -8.47
C VAL A 282 21.61 6.07 -6.97
N VAL A 283 21.70 7.12 -6.16
CA VAL A 283 21.70 7.02 -4.69
C VAL A 283 20.41 6.38 -4.19
N GLY A 284 19.24 6.77 -4.73
CA GLY A 284 17.95 6.19 -4.39
C GLY A 284 17.87 4.69 -4.71
N LEU A 285 18.35 4.27 -5.88
CA LEU A 285 18.44 2.86 -6.27
C LEU A 285 19.38 2.06 -5.37
N MET A 286 20.54 2.63 -5.02
CA MET A 286 21.48 1.98 -4.10
C MET A 286 20.92 1.86 -2.68
N ALA A 287 20.26 2.91 -2.18
CA ALA A 287 19.66 2.93 -0.85
C ALA A 287 18.49 1.94 -0.74
N SER A 288 17.60 1.91 -1.73
CA SER A 288 16.49 0.94 -1.79
C SER A 288 16.99 -0.50 -1.86
N TYR A 289 17.96 -0.78 -2.73
CA TYR A 289 18.59 -2.10 -2.81
C TYR A 289 19.32 -2.47 -1.50
N GLY A 290 20.16 -1.59 -0.97
CA GLY A 290 20.89 -1.79 0.28
C GLY A 290 19.96 -2.07 1.46
N GLY A 291 18.92 -1.25 1.63
CA GLY A 291 17.87 -1.43 2.63
C GLY A 291 17.20 -2.80 2.51
N SER A 292 16.79 -3.19 1.30
CA SER A 292 16.17 -4.50 1.05
C SER A 292 17.09 -5.68 1.41
N LYS A 293 18.41 -5.56 1.18
CA LYS A 293 19.41 -6.59 1.50
C LYS A 293 19.68 -6.67 3.00
N ILE A 294 19.71 -5.54 3.69
CA ILE A 294 19.82 -5.50 5.16
C ILE A 294 18.60 -6.16 5.79
N LEU A 295 17.39 -5.83 5.32
CA LEU A 295 16.15 -6.46 5.78
C LEU A 295 16.15 -7.97 5.55
N ALA A 296 16.57 -8.42 4.37
CA ALA A 296 16.68 -9.85 4.06
C ALA A 296 17.67 -10.59 4.99
N LYS A 297 18.77 -9.94 5.40
CA LYS A 297 19.76 -10.50 6.34
C LYS A 297 19.40 -10.32 7.82
N SER A 298 18.28 -9.69 8.14
CA SER A 298 17.89 -9.42 9.53
C SER A 298 17.47 -10.70 10.28
N LYS A 299 17.08 -11.76 9.57
CA LYS A 299 16.68 -13.05 10.16
C LYS A 299 17.91 -13.82 10.68
N LYS A 300 17.90 -14.19 11.96
CA LYS A 300 18.97 -14.97 12.61
C LYS A 300 18.98 -16.39 12.05
N GLY A 301 20.16 -16.91 11.70
CA GLY A 301 20.34 -18.31 11.27
C GLY A 301 20.31 -18.56 9.75
N VAL A 302 20.28 -17.51 8.93
CA VAL A 302 20.54 -17.61 7.48
C VAL A 302 21.92 -16.99 7.23
N ASN A 303 22.97 -17.82 7.27
CA ASN A 303 24.31 -17.46 6.82
C ASN A 303 24.46 -17.81 5.34
#